data_AF-A0A7C5XUU2-F1
#
_entry.id   AF-A0A7C5XUU2-F1
#
_cell.length_a   1.000
_cell.length_b   1.000
_cell.length_c   1.000
_cell.angle_alpha   90.00
_cell.angle_beta   90.00
_cell.angle_gamma   90.00
#
_symmetry.space_group_name_H-M   'P 1'
#
loop_
_entity.id
_entity.type
_entity.pdbx_description
1 polymer ?
#
loop_
_entity_poly.entity_id
_entity_poly.type
_entity_poly.pdbx_seq_one_letter_code
_entity_poly.pdbx_strand_id
1 'polypeptide(L)'
;MEFSDVKDFAGTMLGLTRPRNMLMAFIGVFTGAVLYTQDYNLLMLFAAALSASLILAGGNGMNDYFDFEIDRVNKPERPIPSGRITRSDAMMLSIVFFLSGLGLAKAVN
;
A
#
# COMPACT_ATOMS: atom_id res chain seq x y z
N MET A 1 -21.11 -11.71 10.43
CA MET A 1 -20.40 -11.24 9.23
C MET A 1 -20.59 -12.31 8.19
N GLU A 2 -21.34 -12.01 7.14
CA GLU A 2 -21.61 -12.96 6.07
C GLU A 2 -20.41 -13.06 5.12
N PHE A 3 -20.34 -14.13 4.34
CA PHE A 3 -19.22 -14.34 3.40
C PHE A 3 -19.11 -13.26 2.32
N SER A 4 -20.22 -12.59 1.99
CA SER A 4 -20.26 -11.40 1.11
C SER A 4 -19.47 -10.24 1.69
N ASP A 5 -19.64 -9.93 2.97
CA ASP A 5 -19.00 -8.80 3.65
C ASP A 5 -17.47 -8.90 3.59
N VAL A 6 -16.94 -10.13 3.72
CA VAL A 6 -15.50 -10.42 3.66
C VAL A 6 -14.94 -10.18 2.26
N LYS A 7 -15.68 -10.57 1.21
CA LYS A 7 -15.27 -10.34 -0.18
C LYS A 7 -15.26 -8.86 -0.54
N ASP A 8 -16.25 -8.12 -0.07
CA ASP A 8 -16.36 -6.67 -0.31
C ASP A 8 -15.23 -5.91 0.40
N PHE A 9 -14.90 -6.32 1.63
CA PHE A 9 -13.74 -5.79 2.33
C PHE A 9 -12.43 -6.09 1.59
N ALA A 10 -12.19 -7.34 1.20
CA ALA A 10 -10.98 -7.74 0.48
C ALA A 10 -10.82 -6.98 -0.85
N GLY A 11 -11.91 -6.85 -1.63
CA GLY A 11 -11.91 -6.09 -2.87
C GLY A 11 -11.56 -4.61 -2.66
N THR A 12 -12.08 -4.03 -1.58
CA THR A 12 -11.78 -2.64 -1.18
C THR A 12 -10.31 -2.46 -0.84
N MET A 13 -9.73 -3.37 -0.05
CA MET A 13 -8.30 -3.34 0.30
C MET A 13 -7.40 -3.52 -0.92
N LEU A 14 -7.73 -4.46 -1.82
CA LEU A 14 -6.97 -4.67 -3.05
C LEU A 14 -7.00 -3.45 -3.97
N GLY A 15 -8.16 -2.79 -4.08
CA GLY A 15 -8.31 -1.56 -4.86
C GLY A 15 -7.50 -0.39 -4.29
N LEU A 16 -7.50 -0.23 -2.97
CA LEU A 16 -6.80 0.88 -2.29
C LEU A 16 -5.28 0.70 -2.34
N THR A 17 -4.80 -0.50 -2.00
CA THR A 17 -3.36 -0.78 -1.87
C THR A 17 -2.65 -0.96 -3.20
N ARG A 18 -3.38 -1.39 -4.24
CA ARG A 18 -2.87 -1.69 -5.59
C ARG A 18 -1.67 -2.66 -5.53
N PRO A 19 -1.91 -3.96 -5.26
CA PRO A 19 -0.85 -4.94 -4.98
C PRO A 19 0.18 -5.08 -6.10
N ARG A 20 -0.21 -4.84 -7.36
CA ARG A 20 0.73 -4.80 -8.49
C ARG A 20 1.78 -3.70 -8.31
N ASN A 21 1.36 -2.51 -7.88
CA ASN A 21 2.28 -1.40 -7.63
C ASN A 21 3.19 -1.72 -6.44
N MET A 22 2.62 -2.30 -5.37
CA MET A 22 3.40 -2.75 -4.20
C MET A 22 4.50 -3.74 -4.62
N LEU A 23 4.16 -4.71 -5.46
CA LEU A 23 5.12 -5.70 -5.96
C LEU A 23 6.24 -5.05 -6.79
N MET A 24 5.93 -4.02 -7.58
CA MET A 24 6.97 -3.28 -8.31
C MET A 24 7.95 -2.57 -7.37
N ALA A 25 7.44 -1.92 -6.30
CA ALA A 25 8.31 -1.30 -5.29
C ALA A 25 9.15 -2.34 -4.55
N PHE A 26 8.54 -3.49 -4.19
CA PHE A 26 9.25 -4.60 -3.57
C PHE A 26 10.43 -5.06 -4.43
N ILE A 27 10.17 -5.41 -5.69
CA ILE A 27 11.18 -5.92 -6.61
C ILE A 27 12.27 -4.88 -6.86
N GLY A 28 11.89 -3.60 -7.02
CA GLY A 28 12.85 -2.52 -7.24
C GLY A 28 13.85 -2.38 -6.09
N VAL A 29 13.34 -2.31 -4.85
CA VAL A 29 14.21 -2.20 -3.66
C VAL A 29 15.01 -3.47 -3.44
N PHE A 30 14.39 -4.64 -3.57
CA PHE A 30 15.07 -5.93 -3.39
C PHE A 30 16.22 -6.08 -4.38
N THR A 31 15.97 -5.84 -5.67
CA THR A 31 16.98 -5.98 -6.73
C THR A 31 18.08 -4.93 -6.56
N GLY A 32 17.73 -3.67 -6.27
CA GLY A 32 18.72 -2.62 -6.05
C GLY A 32 19.69 -2.94 -4.91
N ALA A 33 19.17 -3.47 -3.80
CA ALA A 33 19.99 -3.84 -2.64
C ALA A 33 20.86 -5.08 -2.90
N VAL A 34 20.36 -6.10 -3.61
CA VAL A 34 21.17 -7.27 -4.02
C VAL A 34 22.30 -6.87 -4.96
N LEU A 35 22.07 -5.93 -5.88
CA LEU A 35 23.09 -5.48 -6.81
C LEU A 35 24.16 -4.61 -6.15
N TYR A 36 23.78 -3.83 -5.13
CA TYR A 36 24.69 -2.91 -4.44
C TYR A 36 25.52 -3.61 -3.35
N THR A 37 24.88 -4.47 -2.55
CA THR A 37 25.51 -5.08 -1.38
C THR A 37 25.88 -6.52 -1.67
N GLN A 38 27.15 -6.89 -1.43
CA GLN A 38 27.62 -8.28 -1.60
C GLN A 38 27.32 -9.16 -0.38
N ASP A 39 27.35 -8.57 0.83
CA ASP A 39 27.01 -9.24 2.09
C ASP A 39 25.72 -8.66 2.68
N TYR A 40 24.59 -9.32 2.43
CA TYR A 40 23.29 -8.91 2.95
C TYR A 40 22.67 -9.96 3.89
N ASN A 41 21.98 -9.47 4.92
CA ASN A 41 21.07 -10.30 5.69
C ASN A 41 19.73 -10.39 4.94
N LEU A 42 19.34 -11.60 4.51
CA LEU A 42 18.10 -11.83 3.74
C LEU A 42 16.84 -11.33 4.45
N LEU A 43 16.78 -11.43 5.77
CA LEU A 43 15.63 -10.95 6.55
C LEU A 43 15.55 -9.42 6.50
N MET A 44 16.68 -8.73 6.64
CA MET A 44 16.74 -7.27 6.57
C MET A 44 16.45 -6.76 5.16
N LEU A 45 16.94 -7.46 4.14
CA LEU A 45 16.63 -7.16 2.74
C LEU A 45 15.13 -7.29 2.46
N PHE A 46 14.50 -8.36 2.93
CA PHE A 46 13.05 -8.56 2.79
C PHE A 46 12.27 -7.48 3.54
N ALA A 47 12.71 -7.13 4.76
CA ALA A 47 12.09 -6.07 5.56
C ALA A 47 12.17 -4.70 4.87
N ALA A 48 13.30 -4.38 4.22
CA ALA A 48 13.46 -3.14 3.45
C ALA A 48 12.52 -3.09 2.23
N ALA A 49 12.44 -4.17 1.47
CA ALA A 49 11.55 -4.26 0.30
C ALA A 49 10.07 -4.21 0.70
N LEU A 50 9.71 -4.87 1.81
CA LEU A 50 8.35 -4.82 2.37
C LEU A 50 8.02 -3.42 2.91
N SER A 51 8.97 -2.76 3.57
CA SER A 51 8.81 -1.37 4.03
C SER A 51 8.43 -0.45 2.86
N ALA A 52 9.17 -0.50 1.75
CA ALA A 52 8.86 0.30 0.57
C ALA A 52 7.47 -0.01 -0.02
N SER A 53 7.08 -1.29 -0.02
CA SER A 53 5.76 -1.73 -0.49
C SER A 53 4.62 -1.16 0.35
N LEU A 54 4.79 -1.14 1.68
CA LEU A 54 3.81 -0.58 2.61
C LEU A 54 3.73 0.95 2.48
N ILE A 55 4.87 1.64 2.36
CA ILE A 55 4.88 3.09 2.10
C ILE A 55 4.13 3.40 0.80
N LEU A 56 4.37 2.62 -0.26
CA LEU A 56 3.64 2.80 -1.51
C LEU A 56 2.13 2.55 -1.37
N ALA A 57 1.73 1.52 -0.60
CA ALA A 57 0.32 1.27 -0.30
C ALA A 57 -0.33 2.44 0.43
N GLY A 58 0.37 3.05 1.39
CA GLY A 58 -0.06 4.28 2.06
C GLY A 58 -0.20 5.45 1.09
N GLY A 59 0.78 5.64 0.20
CA GLY A 59 0.73 6.65 -0.85
C GLY A 59 -0.45 6.46 -1.81
N ASN A 60 -0.74 5.21 -2.19
CA ASN A 60 -1.87 4.86 -3.03
C ASN A 60 -3.22 5.25 -2.39
N GLY A 61 -3.41 4.98 -1.10
CA GLY A 61 -4.64 5.37 -0.39
C GLY A 61 -4.74 6.89 -0.18
N MET A 62 -3.62 7.54 0.13
CA MET A 62 -3.55 9.00 0.27
C MET A 62 -3.83 9.72 -1.06
N ASN A 63 -3.34 9.18 -2.17
CA ASN A 63 -3.66 9.71 -3.51
C ASN A 63 -5.16 9.64 -3.77
N ASP A 64 -5.80 8.50 -3.50
CA ASP A 64 -7.25 8.35 -3.70
C ASP A 64 -8.04 9.32 -2.81
N TYR A 65 -7.54 9.61 -1.60
CA TYR A 65 -8.16 10.59 -0.70
C TYR A 65 -8.22 11.99 -1.32
N PHE A 66 -7.11 12.44 -1.92
CA PHE A 66 -7.01 13.77 -2.51
C PHE A 66 -7.68 13.84 -3.90
N ASP A 67 -7.60 12.75 -4.67
CA ASP A 67 -8.17 12.66 -6.02
C ASP A 67 -9.69 12.45 -6.04
N PHE A 68 -10.38 12.41 -4.90
CA PHE A 68 -11.81 12.08 -4.80
C PHE A 68 -12.71 12.78 -5.83
N GLU A 69 -12.61 14.11 -5.97
CA GLU A 69 -13.46 14.87 -6.89
C GLU A 69 -13.18 14.51 -8.37
N ILE A 70 -11.91 14.24 -8.69
CA ILE A 70 -11.45 13.85 -10.03
C ILE A 70 -11.90 12.42 -10.33
N ASP A 71 -11.68 11.50 -9.39
CA ASP A 71 -12.02 10.09 -9.53
C ASP A 71 -13.52 9.85 -9.52
N ARG A 72 -14.33 10.71 -8.87
CA ARG A 72 -15.80 10.63 -8.95
C ARG A 72 -16.30 10.75 -10.40
N VAL A 73 -15.58 11.45 -11.26
CA VAL A 73 -15.90 11.60 -12.69
C VAL A 73 -15.16 10.56 -13.53
N ASN A 74 -13.84 10.41 -13.32
CA ASN A 74 -12.99 9.64 -14.21
C ASN A 74 -12.93 8.14 -13.89
N LYS A 75 -13.10 7.76 -12.63
CA LYS A 75 -12.92 6.39 -12.10
C LYS A 75 -13.93 6.10 -10.97
N PRO A 76 -15.25 6.23 -11.24
CA PRO A 76 -16.28 6.12 -10.20
C PRO A 76 -16.29 4.76 -9.49
N GLU A 77 -15.72 3.73 -10.11
CA GLU A 77 -15.57 2.39 -9.56
C GLU A 77 -14.50 2.27 -8.46
N ARG A 78 -13.63 3.28 -8.26
CA ARG A 78 -12.59 3.25 -7.22
C ARG A 78 -13.20 3.16 -5.81
N PRO A 79 -12.47 2.61 -4.82
CA PRO A 79 -13.01 2.35 -3.48
C PRO A 79 -13.69 3.55 -2.82
N ILE A 80 -13.08 4.74 -2.89
CA ILE A 80 -13.62 5.96 -2.27
C ILE A 80 -14.85 6.51 -3.03
N PRO A 81 -14.80 6.82 -4.35
CA PRO A 81 -15.96 7.37 -5.06
C PRO A 81 -17.15 6.40 -5.15
N SER A 82 -16.89 5.08 -5.16
CA SER A 82 -17.95 4.06 -5.12
C SER A 82 -18.60 3.90 -3.74
N GLY A 83 -18.10 4.57 -2.71
CA GLY A 83 -18.63 4.50 -1.34
C GLY A 83 -18.27 3.22 -0.58
N ARG A 84 -17.42 2.34 -1.13
CA ARG A 84 -16.98 1.11 -0.45
C ARG A 84 -16.10 1.40 0.78
N ILE A 85 -15.46 2.56 0.82
CA ILE A 85 -14.74 3.07 1.98
C ILE A 85 -14.89 4.59 2.05
N THR A 86 -14.98 5.13 3.26
CA THR A 86 -15.01 6.58 3.45
C THR A 86 -13.65 7.21 3.17
N ARG A 87 -13.62 8.50 2.86
CA ARG A 87 -12.36 9.26 2.72
C ARG A 87 -11.54 9.20 4.02
N SER A 88 -12.16 9.43 5.18
CA SER A 88 -11.47 9.39 6.47
C SER A 88 -10.84 8.03 6.76
N ASP A 89 -11.55 6.94 6.48
CA ASP A 89 -11.02 5.59 6.72
C ASP A 89 -9.87 5.25 5.77
N ALA A 90 -9.98 5.65 4.50
CA ALA A 90 -8.88 5.50 3.54
C ALA A 90 -7.63 6.28 3.98
N MET A 91 -7.78 7.49 4.51
CA MET A 91 -6.66 8.26 5.09
C MET A 91 -6.08 7.57 6.32
N MET A 92 -6.93 7.07 7.23
CA MET A 92 -6.48 6.33 8.41
C MET A 92 -5.67 5.09 8.03
N LEU A 93 -6.15 4.29 7.08
CA LEU A 93 -5.42 3.14 6.56
C LEU A 93 -4.09 3.55 5.92
N SER A 94 -4.08 4.67 5.19
CA SER A 94 -2.85 5.19 4.59
C SER A 94 -1.81 5.52 5.66
N ILE A 95 -2.22 6.16 6.75
CA ILE A 95 -1.36 6.45 7.90
C ILE A 95 -0.86 5.14 8.54
N VAL A 96 -1.71 4.14 8.73
CA VAL A 96 -1.30 2.82 9.26
C VAL A 96 -0.25 2.15 8.37
N PHE A 97 -0.42 2.19 7.05
CA PHE A 97 0.56 1.67 6.10
C PHE A 97 1.89 2.42 6.16
N PHE A 98 1.86 3.76 6.25
CA PHE A 98 3.07 4.56 6.43
C PHE A 98 3.78 4.23 7.74
N LEU A 99 3.07 4.20 8.86
CA LEU A 99 3.66 3.89 10.17
C LEU A 99 4.25 2.47 10.19
N SER A 100 3.58 1.51 9.57
CA SER A 100 4.09 0.13 9.45
C SER A 100 5.35 0.07 8.59
N GLY A 101 5.35 0.76 7.45
CA GLY A 101 6.52 0.86 6.58
C GLY A 101 7.70 1.55 7.27
N LEU A 102 7.47 2.67 7.95
CA LEU A 102 8.48 3.39 8.74
C LEU A 102 9.00 2.55 9.91
N GLY A 103 8.14 1.77 10.57
CA GLY A 103 8.53 0.83 11.61
C GLY A 103 9.49 -0.23 11.10
N LEU A 104 9.21 -0.83 9.94
CA LEU A 104 10.14 -1.77 9.28
C LEU A 104 11.42 -1.08 8.83
N ALA A 105 11.34 0.12 8.25
CA ALA A 105 12.51 0.88 7.82
C ALA A 105 13.48 1.14 8.99
N LYS A 106 12.94 1.48 10.16
CA LYS A 106 13.71 1.65 11.39
C LYS A 106 14.37 0.35 11.86
N ALA A 107 13.78 -0.81 11.60
CA ALA A 107 14.37 -2.10 12.00
C ALA A 107 15.52 -2.56 11.10
N VAL A 108 15.64 -2.00 9.89
CA VAL A 108 16.69 -2.33 8.91
C VAL A 108 18.00 -1.57 9.18
N ASN A 109 17.96 -0.46 9.96
CA ASN A 109 19.12 0.37 10.29
C ASN A 109 19.39 0.42 11.80
#